data_AF-A0A1I4Q5B0-F1
#
_entry.id   AF-A0A1I4Q5B0-F1
#
_cell.length_a   1.000
_cell.length_b   1.000
_cell.length_c   1.000
_cell.angle_alpha   90.00
_cell.angle_beta   90.00
_cell.angle_gamma   90.00
#
_symmetry.space_group_name_H-M   'P 1'
#
loop_
_entity.id
_entity.type
_entity.pdbx_description
1 polymer ?
#
loop_
_entity_poly.entity_id
_entity_poly.type
_entity_poly.pdbx_seq_one_letter_code
_entity_poly.pdbx_strand_id
1 'polypeptide(L)' 'MNVRTAIGMGIFLAGAVWLFATVPGLPQEAKGMELVWPFLPAVAVMILGLGIYAWGGDRTRAQTEPGQGS' A
#
# COMPACT_ATOMS: atom_id res chain seq x y z
N MET A 1 4.22 17.50 -4.75
CA MET A 1 3.72 16.15 -4.40
C MET A 1 2.86 15.66 -5.56
N ASN A 2 3.24 14.56 -6.23
CA ASN A 2 2.51 14.07 -7.41
C ASN A 2 1.17 13.45 -6.98
N VAL A 3 0.10 13.68 -7.75
CA VAL A 3 -1.26 13.12 -7.50
C VAL A 3 -1.22 11.60 -7.30
N ARG A 4 -0.34 10.89 -8.02
CA ARG A 4 -0.15 9.44 -7.87
C ARG A 4 0.41 9.04 -6.51
N THR A 5 1.32 9.83 -5.95
CA THR A 5 1.87 9.62 -4.61
C THR A 5 0.78 9.77 -3.55
N ALA A 6 -0.09 10.77 -3.70
CA ALA A 6 -1.25 10.95 -2.82
C ALA A 6 -2.25 9.79 -2.94
N ILE A 7 -2.50 9.29 -4.16
CA ILE A 7 -3.38 8.13 -4.40
C ILE A 7 -2.80 6.85 -3.79
N GLY A 8 -1.53 6.54 -4.05
CA GLY A 8 -0.88 5.34 -3.51
C GLY A 8 -0.85 5.36 -1.97
N MET A 9 -0.54 6.51 -1.39
CA MET A 9 -0.55 6.69 0.07
C MET A 9 -1.96 6.63 0.65
N GLY A 10 -2.96 7.18 -0.05
CA GLY A 10 -4.37 7.07 0.35
C GLY A 10 -4.89 5.64 0.34
N ILE A 11 -4.55 4.85 -0.69
CA ILE A 11 -4.92 3.43 -0.78
C ILE A 11 -4.23 2.62 0.32
N PHE A 12 -2.95 2.88 0.57
CA PHE A 12 -2.21 2.24 1.66
C PHE A 12 -2.83 2.52 3.02
N LEU A 13 -3.15 3.78 3.30
CA LEU A 13 -3.79 4.19 4.56
C LEU A 13 -5.20 3.61 4.69
N ALA A 14 -5.98 3.54 3.61
CA ALA A 14 -7.29 2.89 3.63
C ALA A 14 -7.19 1.40 3.98
N GLY A 15 -6.20 0.69 3.42
CA GLY A 15 -5.89 -0.70 3.78
C GLY A 15 -5.53 -0.85 5.27
N ALA A 16 -4.72 0.08 5.80
CA ALA A 16 -4.36 0.08 7.22
C ALA A 16 -5.56 0.35 8.14
N VAL A 17 -6.38 1.37 7.83
CA VAL A 17 -7.60 1.68 8.60
C VAL A 17 -8.54 0.49 8.61
N TRP A 18 -8.73 -0.16 7.46
CA TRP A 18 -9.55 -1.35 7.37
C TRP A 18 -8.99 -2.46 8.28
N LEU A 19 -7.69 -2.71 8.23
CA LEU A 19 -7.03 -3.71 9.08
C LEU A 19 -7.30 -3.45 10.57
N PHE A 20 -7.12 -2.20 11.03
CA PHE A 20 -7.42 -1.80 12.41
C PHE A 20 -8.91 -1.90 12.76
N ALA A 21 -9.82 -1.71 11.80
CA ALA A 21 -11.25 -1.85 12.01
C ALA A 21 -11.71 -3.32 12.07
N THR A 22 -10.98 -4.25 11.43
CA THR A 22 -11.32 -5.68 11.46
C THR A 22 -10.81 -6.37 12.72
N VAL A 23 -9.71 -5.90 13.33
CA VAL A 23 -9.10 -6.49 14.54
C VAL A 23 -10.08 -6.68 15.72
N PRO A 24 -10.93 -5.70 16.10
CA PRO A 24 -11.85 -5.83 17.23
C PRO A 24 -12.98 -6.85 17.01
N GLY A 25 -13.27 -7.19 15.74
CA GLY A 25 -14.34 -8.12 15.38
C GLY A 25 -13.93 -9.59 15.36
N LEU A 26 -12.64 -9.88 15.60
CA LEU A 26 -12.13 -11.25 15.53
C LEU A 26 -12.30 -11.98 16.86
N PRO A 27 -12.79 -13.24 16.84
CA PRO A 27 -12.83 -14.05 18.04
C PRO A 27 -11.41 -14.22 18.59
N GLN A 28 -11.21 -13.88 19.87
CA GLN A 28 -9.92 -14.03 20.56
C GLN A 28 -9.43 -15.49 20.59
N GLU A 29 -10.33 -16.44 20.29
CA GLU A 29 -10.08 -17.87 20.20
C GLU A 29 -9.63 -18.33 18.81
N ALA A 30 -9.74 -17.46 17.79
CA ALA A 30 -9.27 -17.76 16.43
C ALA A 30 -7.75 -17.95 16.44
N LYS A 31 -7.30 -19.19 16.20
CA LYS A 31 -5.88 -19.55 16.16
C LYS A 31 -5.45 -19.90 14.74
N GLY A 32 -4.23 -19.48 14.38
CA GLY A 32 -3.61 -19.85 13.12
C GLY A 32 -4.31 -19.27 11.89
N MET A 33 -4.75 -20.13 10.98
CA MET A 33 -5.17 -19.71 9.63
C MET A 33 -6.48 -18.92 9.61
N GLU A 34 -7.41 -19.17 10.53
CA GLU A 34 -8.66 -18.41 10.68
C GLU A 34 -8.41 -16.95 11.10
N LEU A 35 -7.32 -16.71 11.83
CA LEU A 35 -6.94 -15.35 12.22
C LEU A 35 -6.30 -14.61 11.04
N VAL A 36 -5.49 -15.30 10.21
CA VAL A 36 -4.74 -14.70 9.10
C VAL A 36 -5.62 -14.44 7.86
N TRP A 37 -6.58 -15.31 7.59
CA TRP A 37 -7.47 -15.23 6.44
C TRP A 37 -8.16 -13.86 6.27
N PRO A 38 -8.77 -13.25 7.30
CA PRO A 38 -9.41 -11.94 7.20
C PRO A 38 -8.44 -10.78 6.99
N PHE A 39 -7.14 -10.95 7.25
CA PHE A 39 -6.13 -9.91 7.03
C PHE A 39 -5.54 -9.92 5.62
N LEU A 40 -5.61 -11.05 4.89
CA LEU A 40 -5.11 -11.18 3.52
C LEU A 40 -5.62 -10.07 2.58
N PRO A 41 -6.93 -9.72 2.56
CA PRO A 41 -7.44 -8.65 1.71
C PRO A 41 -6.86 -7.28 2.06
N ALA A 42 -6.73 -6.97 3.35
CA ALA A 42 -6.18 -5.69 3.81
C ALA A 42 -4.69 -5.56 3.44
N VAL A 43 -3.93 -6.64 3.61
CA VAL A 43 -2.52 -6.73 3.19
C VAL A 43 -2.39 -6.56 1.67
N ALA A 44 -3.27 -7.21 0.88
CA ALA A 44 -3.27 -7.06 -0.58
C ALA A 44 -3.51 -5.60 -1.01
N VAL A 45 -4.45 -4.90 -0.37
CA VAL A 45 -4.72 -3.47 -0.63
C VAL A 45 -3.51 -2.61 -0.26
N MET A 46 -2.83 -2.88 0.85
CA MET A 46 -1.61 -2.16 1.25
C MET A 46 -0.49 -2.36 0.22
N ILE A 47 -0.27 -3.59 -0.25
CA ILE A 47 0.72 -3.90 -1.31
C ILE A 47 0.37 -3.17 -2.62
N LEU A 48 -0.91 -3.12 -2.99
CA LEU A 48 -1.36 -2.42 -4.19
C LEU A 48 -1.11 -0.91 -4.10
N GLY A 49 -1.39 -0.30 -2.93
CA GLY A 49 -1.09 1.10 -2.66
C GLY A 49 0.41 1.42 -2.75
N LEU A 50 1.25 0.53 -2.21
CA LEU A 50 2.71 0.58 -2.33
C LEU A 50 3.19 0.42 -3.77
N GLY A 51 2.58 -0.46 -4.55
CA GLY A 51 2.89 -0.64 -5.98
C GLY A 51 2.58 0.62 -6.80
N ILE A 52 1.43 1.25 -6.55
CA ILE A 52 1.04 2.51 -7.19
C ILE A 52 2.00 3.65 -6.79
N TYR A 53 2.40 3.68 -5.52
CA TYR A 53 3.38 4.63 -5.01
C TYR A 53 4.75 4.44 -5.67
N ALA A 54 5.27 3.21 -5.72
CA ALA A 54 6.59 2.89 -6.25
C ALA A 54 6.68 3.11 -7.77
N TRP A 55 5.63 2.75 -8.52
CA TRP A 55 5.55 2.98 -9.98
C TRP A 55 5.61 4.48 -10.34
N GLY A 56 5.25 5.38 -9.42
CA GLY A 56 5.37 6.82 -9.61
C GLY A 56 6.80 7.37 -9.51
N GLY A 57 7.73 6.64 -8.87
CA GLY A 57 9.10 7.09 -8.62
C GLY A 57 10.00 7.06 -9.85
N ASP A 58 9.91 6.00 -10.66
CA ASP A 58 10.85 5.76 -11.77
C ASP A 58 10.71 6.79 -12.91
N ARG A 59 9.49 7.29 -13.17
CA ARG A 59 9.29 8.33 -14.20
C ARG A 59 9.84 9.69 -13.79
N THR A 60 9.97 9.96 -12.49
CA THR A 60 10.50 11.23 -11.99
C THR A 60 12.03 11.20 -12.02
N ARG A 61 12.66 10.04 -11.77
CA ARG A 61 14.11 9.86 -11.92
C ARG A 61 14.57 9.96 -13.37
N ALA A 62 13.84 9.37 -14.32
CA ALA A 62 14.19 9.42 -15.74
C ALA A 62 14.13 10.83 -16.37
N GLN A 63 13.47 11.80 -15.72
CA GLN A 63 13.44 13.20 -16.16
C GLN A 63 14.38 14.12 -15.37
N THR A 64 15.08 13.60 -14.36
CA THR A 64 16.03 14.37 -13.53
C THR A 64 17.50 14.08 -13.89
N GLU A 65 17.77 13.49 -15.05
CA GLU A 65 19.08 13.55 -15.70
C GLU A 65 19.06 14.63 -16.80
N PRO A 66 19.18 15.93 -16.48
CA PRO A 66 19.49 16.94 -17.48
C PRO A 66 20.98 16.84 -17.79
N GLY A 67 21.30 16.24 -18.93
CA GLY A 67 22.60 16.40 -19.58
C GLY A 67 23.65 15.36 -19.20
N GLN A 68 23.72 14.28 -19.97
CA GLN A 68 25.02 13.69 -20.31
C GLN A 68 25.36 14.18 -21.72
N GLY A 69 26.24 15.18 -21.78
CA GLY A 69 26.72 15.74 -23.03
C GLY A 69 27.58 14.77 -23.80
N SER A 70 27.44 14.86 -25.13
CA SER A 70 28.53 14.86 -26.11
C SER A 70 27.93 15.22 -27.45
#